data_AF-A0A958VTP3-F1
#
_entry.id   AF-A0A958VTP3-F1
#
_cell.length_a   1.000
_cell.length_b   1.000
_cell.length_c   1.000
_cell.angle_alpha   90.00
_cell.angle_beta   90.00
_cell.angle_gamma   90.00
#
_symmetry.space_group_name_H-M   'P 1'
#
loop_
_entity.id
_entity.type
_entity.pdbx_description
1 polymer ?
#
loop_
_entity_poly.entity_id
_entity_poly.type
_entity_poly.pdbx_seq_one_letter_code
_entity_poly.pdbx_strand_id
1 'polypeptide(L)'
;MMLPLLTSLDAGEVMSMRGVREKLAQHFELADEEFVSDQFYKNTNEAARHLVASDLIVSLPGGYSITSLGRQVLQRRLNFIDTDFLKRLPGYEENILRNSGSEDFD
;
A
#
# COMPACT_ATOMS: atom_id res chain seq x y z
N MET A 1 -6.42 2.17 -5.40
CA MET A 1 -5.42 1.14 -5.03
C MET A 1 -5.05 1.19 -3.55
N MET A 2 -4.73 2.37 -2.98
CA MET A 2 -4.25 2.49 -1.59
C MET A 2 -5.22 1.98 -0.51
N LEU A 3 -6.51 2.38 -0.56
CA LEU A 3 -7.48 1.91 0.44
C LEU A 3 -7.70 0.38 0.41
N PRO A 4 -7.94 -0.26 -0.76
CA PRO A 4 -8.00 -1.72 -0.84
C PRO A 4 -6.74 -2.42 -0.31
N LEU A 5 -5.55 -1.87 -0.58
CA LEU A 5 -4.29 -2.42 -0.07
C LEU A 5 -4.22 -2.33 1.45
N LEU A 6 -4.52 -1.16 2.02
CA LEU A 6 -4.53 -0.97 3.47
C LEU A 6 -5.54 -1.91 4.15
N THR A 7 -6.72 -2.10 3.54
CA THR A 7 -7.77 -2.99 4.03
C THR A 7 -7.33 -4.46 4.00
N SER A 8 -6.57 -4.88 2.99
CA SER A 8 -6.12 -6.27 2.86
C SER A 8 -5.20 -6.71 4.02
N LEU A 9 -4.55 -5.74 4.67
CA LEU A 9 -3.65 -5.89 5.82
C LEU A 9 -4.33 -5.79 7.19
N ASP A 10 -5.64 -5.54 7.27
CA ASP A 10 -6.33 -5.31 8.56
C ASP A 10 -6.26 -6.50 9.52
N ALA A 11 -6.05 -7.72 9.00
CA ALA A 11 -5.78 -8.91 9.81
C ALA A 11 -4.57 -8.73 10.76
N GLY A 12 -3.65 -7.81 10.47
CA GLY A 12 -2.52 -7.47 11.34
C GLY A 12 -1.27 -8.32 11.16
N GLU A 13 -1.38 -9.44 10.47
CA GLU A 13 -0.24 -10.30 10.14
C GLU A 13 0.62 -9.67 9.05
N VAL A 14 1.90 -10.03 9.04
CA VAL A 14 2.82 -9.62 7.97
C VAL A 14 2.41 -10.31 6.68
N MET A 15 2.17 -9.53 5.63
CA MET A 15 1.75 -10.03 4.33
C MET A 15 2.79 -9.72 3.26
N SER A 16 3.23 -10.75 2.55
CA SER A 16 4.15 -10.58 1.42
C SER A 16 3.50 -9.75 0.30
N MET A 17 4.33 -9.10 -0.53
CA MET A 17 3.82 -8.37 -1.71
C MET A 17 3.02 -9.28 -2.64
N ARG A 18 3.39 -10.56 -2.74
CA ARG A 18 2.63 -11.57 -3.48
C ARG A 18 1.23 -11.73 -2.91
N GLY A 19 1.11 -11.98 -1.60
CA GLY A 19 -0.20 -12.12 -0.95
C GLY A 19 -1.05 -10.85 -1.03
N VAL A 20 -0.42 -9.67 -0.95
CA VAL A 20 -1.10 -8.38 -1.17
C VAL A 20 -1.70 -8.33 -2.58
N ARG A 21 -0.93 -8.69 -3.61
CA ARG A 21 -1.39 -8.72 -5.01
C ARG A 21 -2.51 -9.72 -5.23
N GLU A 22 -2.41 -10.93 -4.66
CA GLU A 22 -3.46 -11.95 -4.73
C GLU A 22 -4.78 -11.44 -4.12
N LYS A 23 -4.72 -10.83 -2.91
CA LYS A 23 -5.92 -10.23 -2.28
C LYS A 23 -6.49 -9.07 -3.10
N LEU A 24 -5.64 -8.22 -3.66
CA LEU A 24 -6.07 -7.10 -4.49
C LEU A 24 -6.68 -7.59 -5.81
N ALA A 25 -6.10 -8.61 -6.44
CA ALA A 25 -6.65 -9.21 -7.66
C ALA A 25 -8.04 -9.79 -7.41
N GLN A 26 -8.23 -10.50 -6.29
CA GLN A 26 -9.54 -10.98 -5.85
C GLN A 26 -10.51 -9.82 -5.60
N HIS A 27 -10.07 -8.76 -4.93
CA HIS A 27 -10.91 -7.59 -4.64
C HIS A 27 -11.41 -6.88 -5.91
N PHE A 28 -10.59 -6.86 -6.97
CA PHE A 28 -10.94 -6.25 -8.25
C PHE A 28 -11.49 -7.24 -9.28
N GLU A 29 -11.79 -8.48 -8.86
CA GLU A 29 -12.32 -9.54 -9.72
C GLU A 29 -11.46 -9.77 -10.98
N LEU A 30 -10.14 -9.66 -10.84
CA LEU A 30 -9.19 -9.95 -11.91
C LEU A 30 -9.13 -11.48 -12.05
N ALA A 31 -10.01 -12.02 -12.90
CA ALA A 31 -10.37 -13.43 -12.96
C ALA A 31 -9.29 -14.38 -13.53
N ASP A 32 -8.13 -13.88 -13.98
CA ASP A 32 -7.02 -14.70 -14.46
C ASP A 32 -5.68 -14.15 -13.95
N GLU A 33 -5.00 -14.90 -13.07
CA GLU A 33 -3.64 -14.59 -12.60
C GLU A 33 -2.62 -14.57 -13.76
N GLU A 34 -2.91 -15.26 -14.87
CA GLU A 34 -2.08 -15.26 -16.08
C GLU A 34 -2.12 -13.92 -16.86
N PHE A 35 -3.05 -13.01 -16.53
CA PHE A 35 -3.23 -11.72 -17.23
C PHE A 35 -3.19 -10.49 -16.32
N VAL A 36 -2.65 -10.60 -15.10
CA VAL A 36 -2.46 -9.42 -14.25
C VAL A 36 -1.39 -8.53 -14.89
N SER A 37 -1.82 -7.41 -15.45
CA SER A 37 -0.94 -6.50 -16.20
C SER A 37 0.23 -5.98 -15.36
N ASP A 38 1.37 -5.71 -16.00
CA ASP A 38 2.48 -4.99 -15.38
C ASP A 38 2.04 -3.67 -14.73
N GLN A 39 1.02 -3.02 -15.30
CA GLN A 39 0.44 -1.81 -14.74
C GLN A 39 -0.19 -2.05 -13.37
N PHE A 40 -0.88 -3.18 -13.15
CA PHE A 40 -1.42 -3.53 -11.84
C PHE A 40 -0.30 -3.72 -10.82
N TYR A 41 0.79 -4.38 -11.19
CA TYR A 41 1.94 -4.56 -10.30
C TYR A 41 2.63 -3.24 -9.96
N LYS A 42 2.84 -2.38 -10.97
CA LYS A 42 3.36 -1.02 -10.76
C LYS A 42 2.45 -0.22 -9.82
N ASN A 43 1.15 -0.19 -10.08
CA ASN A 43 0.18 0.51 -9.25
C ASN A 43 0.13 -0.04 -7.81
N THR A 44 0.30 -1.35 -7.62
CA THR A 44 0.31 -1.97 -6.30
C THR A 44 1.58 -1.58 -5.53
N ASN A 45 2.74 -1.63 -6.19
CA ASN A 45 4.01 -1.22 -5.59
C ASN A 45 4.00 0.26 -5.22
N GLU A 46 3.49 1.11 -6.12
CA GLU A 46 3.39 2.54 -5.90
C GLU A 46 2.43 2.86 -4.74
N ALA A 47 1.28 2.18 -4.68
CA ALA A 47 0.36 2.29 -3.54
C ALA A 47 1.03 1.88 -2.22
N ALA A 48 1.78 0.77 -2.19
CA ALA A 48 2.51 0.35 -1.00
C ALA A 48 3.55 1.40 -0.59
N ARG A 49 4.30 1.96 -1.54
CA ARG A 49 5.30 3.01 -1.30
C ARG A 49 4.67 4.25 -0.66
N HIS A 50 3.53 4.70 -1.18
CA HIS A 50 2.80 5.83 -0.62
C HIS A 50 2.29 5.53 0.80
N LEU A 51 1.75 4.34 1.04
CA LEU A 51 1.26 3.94 2.35
C LEU A 51 2.39 3.82 3.38
N VAL A 52 3.57 3.33 2.99
CA VAL A 52 4.79 3.31 3.82
C VAL A 52 5.25 4.73 4.13
N ALA A 53 5.32 5.61 3.12
CA ALA A 53 5.72 7.00 3.33
C ALA A 53 4.79 7.76 4.29
N SER A 54 3.51 7.37 4.32
CA SER A 54 2.50 7.94 5.22
C SER A 54 2.39 7.28 6.60
N ASP A 55 3.27 6.32 6.91
CA ASP A 55 3.24 5.54 8.16
C ASP A 55 1.91 4.81 8.41
N LEU A 56 1.15 4.50 7.35
CA LEU A 56 -0.09 3.71 7.46
C LEU A 56 0.21 2.21 7.45
N ILE A 57 1.32 1.82 6.81
CA ILE A 57 1.86 0.47 6.83
C ILE A 57 3.37 0.55 7.06
N VAL A 58 3.95 -0.51 7.57
CA VAL A 58 5.41 -0.65 7.73
C VAL A 58 5.92 -1.79 6.86
N SER A 59 7.10 -1.61 6.26
CA SER A 59 7.84 -2.66 5.57
C SER A 59 8.68 -3.45 6.58
N LEU A 60 8.51 -4.75 6.61
CA LEU A 60 9.20 -5.68 7.50
C LEU A 60 9.88 -6.77 6.67
N PRO A 61 10.87 -7.50 7.22
CA PRO A 61 11.37 -8.71 6.57
C PRO A 61 10.21 -9.65 6.22
N GLY A 62 10.03 -9.94 4.93
CA GLY A 62 8.98 -10.82 4.43
C GLY A 62 7.68 -10.14 3.98
N GLY A 63 7.48 -8.82 4.19
CA GLY A 63 6.29 -8.15 3.67
C GLY A 63 5.90 -6.84 4.38
N TYR A 64 4.61 -6.59 4.44
CA TYR A 64 4.03 -5.38 5.01
C TYR A 64 3.09 -5.72 6.16
N SER A 65 3.01 -4.84 7.16
CA SER A 65 2.00 -4.91 8.21
C SER A 65 1.37 -3.53 8.42
N ILE A 66 0.10 -3.51 8.83
CA ILE A 66 -0.63 -2.28 9.12
C ILE A 66 -0.16 -1.66 10.44
N THR A 67 0.04 -0.34 10.48
CA THR A 67 0.40 0.37 11.72
C THR A 67 -0.85 0.71 12.54
N SER A 68 -0.65 1.21 13.76
CA SER A 68 -1.73 1.77 14.57
C SER A 68 -2.44 2.95 13.89
N LEU A 69 -1.71 3.77 13.14
CA LEU A 69 -2.29 4.88 12.36
C LEU A 69 -3.11 4.35 11.18
N GLY A 70 -2.61 3.35 10.47
CA GLY A 70 -3.34 2.65 9.41
C GLY A 70 -4.70 2.14 9.87
N ARG A 71 -4.73 1.47 11.03
CA ARG A 71 -5.99 0.98 11.64
C ARG A 71 -6.95 2.12 11.99
N GLN A 72 -6.45 3.21 12.57
CA GLN A 72 -7.28 4.39 12.85
C GLN A 72 -7.87 4.99 11.57
N VAL A 73 -7.12 5.00 10.48
CA VAL A 73 -7.61 5.47 9.18
C VAL A 73 -8.72 4.54 8.64
N LEU A 74 -8.57 3.22 8.76
CA LEU A 74 -9.62 2.26 8.35
C LEU A 74 -10.92 2.45 9.17
N GLN A 75 -10.80 2.76 10.46
CA GLN A 75 -11.98 3.02 11.32
C GLN A 75 -12.79 4.26 10.90
N ARG A 76 -12.20 5.19 10.13
CA ARG A 76 -12.89 6.38 9.61
C ARG A 76 -13.87 6.08 8.48
N ARG A 77 -13.94 4.83 7.99
CA ARG A 77 -14.85 4.38 6.91
C ARG A 77 -14.79 5.28 5.67
N LEU A 78 -13.57 5.58 5.25
CA LEU A 78 -13.32 6.35 4.03
C LEU A 78 -13.74 5.56 2.79
N ASN A 79 -14.22 6.26 1.76
CA ASN A 79 -14.53 5.64 0.46
C ASN A 79 -13.27 5.45 -0.40
N PHE A 80 -12.24 6.29 -0.21
CA PHE A 80 -10.97 6.19 -0.91
C PHE A 80 -9.84 6.82 -0.08
N ILE A 81 -8.60 6.45 -0.43
CA ILE A 81 -7.36 7.06 0.03
C ILE A 81 -6.58 7.40 -1.24
N ASP A 82 -6.22 8.67 -1.40
CA ASP A 82 -5.41 9.20 -2.48
C ASP A 82 -4.24 10.03 -1.92
N THR A 83 -3.38 10.52 -2.82
CA THR A 83 -2.20 11.30 -2.41
C THR A 83 -2.57 12.61 -1.72
N ASP A 84 -3.72 13.21 -2.02
CA ASP A 84 -4.17 14.45 -1.36
C ASP A 84 -4.63 14.22 0.07
N PHE A 85 -5.21 13.06 0.36
CA PHE A 85 -5.42 12.61 1.74
C PHE A 85 -4.07 12.39 2.44
N LEU A 86 -3.13 11.68 1.81
CA LEU A 86 -1.84 11.35 2.43
C LEU A 86 -0.98 12.58 2.72
N LYS A 87 -1.02 13.63 1.89
CA LYS A 87 -0.34 14.92 2.15
C LYS A 87 -0.77 15.60 3.45
N ARG A 88 -1.95 15.25 3.99
CA ARG A 88 -2.43 15.78 5.28
C ARG A 88 -1.85 15.02 6.48
N LEU A 89 -1.18 13.89 6.24
CA LEU A 89 -0.55 13.10 7.28
C LEU A 89 0.86 13.66 7.58
N PRO A 90 1.23 13.80 8.87
CA PRO A 90 2.54 14.30 9.24
C PRO A 90 3.69 13.50 8.61
N GLY A 91 4.68 14.20 8.07
CA GLY A 91 5.90 13.59 7.52
C GLY A 91 5.76 12.93 6.14
N TYR A 92 4.56 12.80 5.58
CA TYR A 92 4.37 12.12 4.30
C TYR A 92 5.16 12.76 3.15
N GLU A 93 5.12 14.08 3.00
CA GLU A 93 5.82 14.77 1.90
C GLU A 93 7.34 14.62 1.97
N GLU A 94 7.91 14.65 3.17
CA GLU A 94 9.35 14.42 3.38
C GLU A 94 9.72 12.95 3.11
N ASN A 95 8.89 12.01 3.58
CA ASN A 95 9.14 10.59 3.47
C ASN A 95 8.99 10.08 2.02
N ILE A 96 8.00 10.58 1.27
CA ILE A 96 7.80 10.13 -0.11
C ILE A 96 8.94 10.57 -1.00
N LEU A 97 9.53 11.75 -0.76
CA LEU A 97 10.73 12.23 -1.48
C LEU A 97 11.95 11.35 -1.16
N ARG A 98 12.17 10.99 0.10
CA ARG A 98 13.24 10.07 0.50
C ARG A 98 13.09 8.69 -0.14
N ASN A 99 11.86 8.18 -0.18
CA ASN A 99 11.53 6.91 -0.84
C ASN A 99 11.49 7.01 -2.38
N SER A 100 11.60 8.21 -2.95
CA SER A 100 11.74 8.43 -4.41
C SER A 100 13.21 8.53 -4.84
N GLY A 101 14.10 8.91 -3.92
CA GLY A 101 15.54 9.04 -4.19
C GLY A 101 16.34 7.75 -4.01
N SER A 102 15.67 6.59 -3.98
CA SER A 102 16.30 5.26 -3.83
C SER A 102 16.35 4.46 -5.15
N GLU A 103 16.20 5.13 -6.31
CA GLU A 103 16.43 4.57 -7.64
C GLU A 103 17.86 4.87 -8.15
N ASP A 104 18.87 4.70 -7.29
CA ASP A 104 20.27 4.60 -7.71
C ASP A 104 20.77 3.20 -7.33
N PHE A 105 20.49 2.18 -8.16
CA PHE A 105 21.29 0.95 -8.22
C PHE A 105 21.27 0.37 -9.65
N ASP A 106 22.44 0.48 -10.29
CA ASP A 106 22.98 -0.09 -11.54
C ASP A 106 22.42 0.34 -12.91
#